data_AF-A0A3P7J1I7-F1
#
_entry.id   AF-A0A3P7J1I7-F1
#
_cell.length_a   1.000
_cell.length_b   1.000
_cell.length_c   1.000
_cell.angle_alpha   90.00
_cell.angle_beta   90.00
_cell.angle_gamma   90.00
#
_symmetry.space_group_name_H-M   'P 1'
#
loop_
_entity.id
_entity.type
_entity.pdbx_description
1 polymer ?
#
loop_
_entity_poly.entity_id
_entity_poly.type
_entity_poly.pdbx_seq_one_letter_code
_entity_poly.pdbx_strand_id
1 'polypeptide(L)' 'MGQRLAPTLAITFTSKVGAPVLERPLLYCRYIDDCCIVCPTQTELDICLNILNQQFTNISLLVKDLAKFGLHS' A
#
# COMPACT_ATOMS: atom_id res chain seq x y z
N MET A 1 -17.76 -9.23 23.52
CA MET A 1 -17.10 -10.07 22.49
C MET A 1 -17.65 -9.67 21.12
N GLY A 2 -17.38 -8.45 20.67
CA GLY A 2 -18.00 -7.85 19.49
C GLY A 2 -17.04 -7.78 18.30
N GLN A 3 -17.53 -8.16 17.12
CA GLN A 3 -17.00 -7.85 15.79
C GLN A 3 -15.54 -8.29 15.51
N ARG A 4 -15.26 -9.59 15.63
CA ARG A 4 -13.95 -10.20 15.33
C ARG A 4 -13.66 -10.41 13.83
N LEU A 5 -14.66 -10.18 12.97
CA LEU A 5 -14.57 -10.40 11.51
C LEU A 5 -14.11 -9.16 10.74
N ALA A 6 -14.55 -7.96 11.12
CA ALA A 6 -14.22 -6.75 10.36
C ALA A 6 -12.70 -6.49 10.23
N PRO A 7 -11.88 -6.60 11.31
CA PRO A 7 -10.43 -6.45 11.19
C PRO A 7 -9.80 -7.54 10.32
N THR A 8 -10.31 -8.77 10.43
CA THR A 8 -9.83 -9.91 9.65
C THR A 8 -10.12 -9.73 8.16
N LEU A 9 -11.30 -9.24 7.81
CA LEU A 9 -11.69 -8.96 6.43
C LEU A 9 -10.86 -7.82 5.84
N ALA A 10 -10.64 -6.74 6.61
CA ALA A 10 -9.77 -5.63 6.21
C ALA A 10 -8.33 -6.11 5.93
N ILE A 11 -7.73 -6.87 6.84
CA ILE A 11 -6.39 -7.45 6.66
C ILE A 11 -6.33 -8.38 5.44
N THR A 12 -7.36 -9.23 5.24
CA THR A 12 -7.38 -10.18 4.12
C THR A 12 -7.49 -9.43 2.79
N PHE A 13 -8.35 -8.41 2.75
CA PHE A 13 -8.54 -7.55 1.58
C PHE A 13 -7.28 -6.77 1.24
N THR A 14 -6.68 -6.07 2.20
CA THR A 14 -5.42 -5.32 1.98
C THR A 14 -4.26 -6.25 1.62
N SER A 15 -4.24 -7.50 2.13
CA SER A 15 -3.23 -8.50 1.74
C SER A 15 -3.34 -8.88 0.28
N LYS A 16 -4.56 -9.14 -0.17
CA LYS A 16 -4.82 -9.52 -1.55
C LYS A 16 -4.46 -8.38 -2.51
N VAL A 17 -4.80 -7.15 -2.15
CA VAL A 17 -4.52 -5.98 -3.00
C VAL A 17 -3.04 -5.61 -3.01
N GLY A 18 -2.32 -5.75 -1.89
CA GLY A 18 -0.89 -5.46 -1.80
C GLY A 18 0.02 -6.53 -2.42
N ALA A 19 -0.48 -7.75 -2.64
CA ALA A 19 0.31 -8.88 -3.14
C ALA A 19 1.09 -8.58 -4.45
N PRO A 20 0.51 -7.93 -5.47
CA PRO A 20 1.23 -7.63 -6.71
C PRO A 20 2.40 -6.64 -6.55
N VAL A 21 2.38 -5.85 -5.47
CA VAL A 21 3.43 -4.88 -5.15
C VAL A 21 4.59 -5.54 -4.39
N LEU A 22 4.31 -6.62 -3.66
CA LEU A 22 5.31 -7.37 -2.89
C LEU A 22 6.34 -8.14 -3.73
N GLU A 23 6.07 -8.33 -5.03
CA GLU A 23 7.02 -8.95 -5.96
C GLU A 23 8.17 -8.00 -6.36
N ARG A 24 8.13 -6.74 -5.90
CA ARG A 24 9.11 -5.71 -6.22
C ARG A 24 10.06 -5.46 -5.06
N PRO A 25 11.30 -4.99 -5.33
CA PRO A 25 12.25 -4.62 -4.27
C PRO A 25 11.84 -3.29 -3.62
N LEU A 26 10.99 -3.34 -2.60
CA LEU A 26 10.51 -2.19 -1.84
C LEU A 26 10.29 -2.53 -0.36
N LEU A 27 10.15 -1.50 0.48
CA LEU A 27 9.66 -1.68 1.84
C LEU A 27 8.14 -1.51 1.85
N TYR A 28 7.44 -2.55 2.31
CA TYR A 28 6.00 -2.55 2.46
C TYR A 28 5.60 -2.70 3.92
N CYS A 29 4.87 -1.73 4.45
CA CYS A 29 4.29 -1.79 5.78
C CYS A 29 2.76 -1.72 5.68
N ARG A 30 2.05 -2.50 6.50
CA ARG A 30 0.60 -2.50 6.54
C ARG A 30 0.07 -2.47 7.97
N TYR A 31 -0.99 -1.71 8.16
CA TYR A 31 -1.76 -1.64 9.40
C TYR A 31 -3.24 -1.75 9.07
N ILE A 32 -3.86 -2.91 9.31
CA ILE A 32 -5.27 -3.23 9.03
C ILE A 32 -5.73 -2.78 7.63
N ASP A 33 -6.20 -1.54 7.47
CA ASP A 33 -6.68 -0.89 6.26
C ASP A 33 -5.67 0.09 5.61
N ASP A 34 -4.63 0.53 6.34
CA ASP A 34 -3.57 1.39 5.86
C ASP A 34 -2.37 0.61 5.29
N CYS A 35 -1.72 1.16 4.26
CA CYS A 35 -0.44 0.66 3.76
C CYS A 35 0.54 1.81 3.45
N CYS A 36 1.83 1.53 3.68
CA CYS A 36 2.94 2.41 3.37
C CYS A 36 3.90 1.66 2.43
N ILE A 37 4.23 2.30 1.32
CA ILE A 37 5.19 1.81 0.32
C ILE A 37 6.36 2.77 0.29
N VAL A 38 7.57 2.25 0.42
CA VAL A 38 8.80 3.01 0.22
C VAL A 38 9.58 2.35 -0.90
N CYS A 39 9.80 3.10 -1.98
CA CYS A 39 10.58 2.69 -3.14
C CYS A 39 11.88 3.52 -3.24
N PRO A 40 12.96 2.96 -3.82
CA PRO A 40 14.20 3.71 -4.08
C PRO A 40 14.02 4.92 -5.00
N THR A 41 13.11 4.84 -5.97
CA THR A 41 12.87 5.90 -6.97
C THR A 41 11.40 6.30 -7.05
N GLN A 42 11.14 7.52 -7.50
CA GLN A 42 9.77 7.99 -7.79
C GLN A 42 9.12 7.15 -8.90
N THR A 43 9.87 6.73 -9.92
CA THR A 43 9.36 5.87 -10.99
C THR A 43 8.88 4.52 -10.48
N GLU A 44 9.62 3.89 -9.56
CA GLU A 44 9.17 2.64 -8.93
C GLU A 44 7.94 2.84 -8.07
N LEU A 45 7.86 3.97 -7.35
CA LEU A 45 6.67 4.35 -6.59
C LEU A 45 5.46 4.52 -7.51
N ASP A 46 5.59 5.26 -8.61
CA ASP A 46 4.52 5.47 -9.60
C ASP A 46 4.00 4.16 -10.17
N ILE A 47 4.90 3.22 -10.48
CA ILE A 47 4.48 1.91 -10.99
C ILE A 47 3.69 1.15 -9.91
N CYS A 48 4.15 1.18 -8.64
CA CYS A 48 3.43 0.54 -7.54
C CYS A 48 2.05 1.17 -7.31
N LEU A 49 1.96 2.50 -7.39
CA LEU A 49 0.70 3.23 -7.30
C LEU A 49 -0.26 2.88 -8.44
N ASN A 50 0.25 2.76 -9.67
CA ASN A 50 -0.56 2.36 -10.81
C ASN A 50 -1.11 0.93 -10.64
N ILE A 51 -0.28 -0.01 -10.17
CA ILE A 51 -0.71 -1.39 -9.86
C ILE A 51 -1.80 -1.39 -8.79
N LEU A 52 -1.62 -0.64 -7.70
CA LEU A 52 -2.62 -0.53 -6.63
C LEU A 52 -3.92 0.10 -7.13
N ASN A 53 -3.84 1.20 -7.88
CA ASN A 53 -5.02 1.88 -8.44
C ASN A 53 -5.82 0.97 -9.36
N GLN A 54 -5.18 0.08 -10.11
CA GLN A 54 -5.87 -0.94 -10.92
C GLN A 54 -6.61 -1.96 -10.05
N GLN A 55 -6.06 -2.33 -8.89
CA GLN A 55 -6.72 -3.24 -7.94
C GLN A 55 -7.87 -2.56 -7.16
N PHE A 56 -7.78 -1.24 -6.97
CA PHE A 56 -8.75 -0.42 -6.24
C PHE A 56 -9.68 0.35 -7.18
N THR A 57 -10.49 -0.35 -7.99
CA THR A 57 -11.40 0.29 -8.95
C THR A 57 -12.45 1.24 -8.30
N ASN A 58 -12.67 1.16 -6.98
CA ASN A 58 -13.66 1.97 -6.25
C ASN A 58 -13.15 2.56 -4.91
N ILE A 59 -11.86 2.47 -4.60
CA ILE A 59 -11.30 2.97 -3.34
C ILE A 59 -10.28 4.04 -3.70
N SER A 60 -10.53 5.28 -3.27
CA SER A 60 -9.59 6.37 -3.44
C SER A 60 -8.38 6.11 -2.55
N LEU A 61 -7.28 5.66 -3.17
CA LEU A 61 -5.99 5.57 -2.49
C LEU A 61 -5.52 7.00 -2.21
N LEU A 62 -5.59 7.42 -0.94
CA LEU A 62 -4.99 8.70 -0.52
C LEU A 62 -3.47 8.52 -0.50
N VAL A 63 -2.83 8.73 -1.66
CA VAL A 63 -1.37 8.77 -1.75
C VAL A 63 -0.89 10.01 -1.00
N LYS A 64 -0.40 9.82 0.22
CA LYS A 64 0.45 10.81 0.87
C LYS A 64 1.87 10.50 0.41
N ASP A 65 2.38 11.32 -0.50
CA ASP A 65 3.79 11.30 -0.87
C ASP A 65 4.66 11.46 0.38
N LEU A 66 5.19 10.34 0.87
CA LEU A 66 6.30 10.33 1.82
C LEU A 66 7.63 10.62 1.12
N ALA A 67 7.62 11.05 -0.16
CA ALA A 67 8.78 11.56 -0.89
C ALA A 67 9.49 12.74 -0.19
N LYS A 68 8.91 13.29 0.90
CA LYS A 68 9.54 14.29 1.78
C LYS A 68 10.30 13.72 2.98
N PHE A 69 10.24 12.42 3.25
CA PHE A 69 11.04 11.78 4.30
C PHE A 69 12.38 11.27 3.74
N GLY A 70 13.30 12.20 3.50
CA GLY A 70 14.73 11.97 3.80
C GLY A 70 15.58 11.16 2.82
N LEU A 71 15.73 11.62 1.58
CA LEU A 71 16.91 11.28 0.74
C LEU A 71 17.53 12.52 0.07
N HIS A 72 17.54 13.64 0.81
CA HIS A 72 18.44 14.75 0.55
C HIS A 72 19.33 14.95 1.77
N SER A 73 20.41 14.17 1.84
CA SER A 73 21.62 14.53 2.56
C SER A 73 22.83 13.98 1.84
#